data_AF-A0A933EZQ8-F1
#
_entry.id   AF-A0A933EZQ8-F1
#
_cell.length_a   1.000
_cell.length_b   1.000
_cell.length_c   1.000
_cell.angle_alpha   90.00
_cell.angle_beta   90.00
_cell.angle_gamma   90.00
#
_symmetry.space_group_name_H-M   'P 1'
#
loop_
_entity.id
_entity.type
_entity.pdbx_description
1 polymer ?
#
loop_
_entity_poly.entity_id
_entity_poly.type
_entity_poly.pdbx_seq_one_letter_code
_entity_poly.pdbx_strand_id
1 'polypeptide(L)'
;MDPIIKIQNVNVVYNAGEGSREMGALSDITIDIYPKEYIVFFGPSGCGKSTLLNVIAGLERVASGRVLVAGRDLTTLTDEELATYHRHEIGFIFQAYNLIGTLSVVENIALPQMFDGVSKREWYPNAYKMAERFGIAEHAKKLPQELSGGQQQRVGITRALINNPAIVLADEPTGNLDSKNVRRVLDIFQELNLKEGKTVVLVTHSPDMLGEADRIVYLRDGKIVDEVQNKERRLLKPKTEEEKKLAAGGDEPASTETVFPWKRFLRDAYVPASVKSEKLAEFVLGVPPEEKIARMETLIEKRLQGIMSAEDLVASLDRSYYRGGAGFDKRRAKRLGEYTEHVLKVSGAIKKLITLPEDEQQNITAALSENLIGTLNLTLGEDQKKILDNLLKDRFANRVGPNEIKKILDAPLSKGGIGLRRQTAQRVMEYIELTILVASKT
;
A
#
# COMPACT_ATOMS: atom_id res chain seq x y z
N MET A 1 20.24 28.39 11.02
CA MET A 1 19.96 28.18 9.58
C MET A 1 18.46 28.21 9.43
N ASP A 2 17.95 28.88 8.41
CA ASP A 2 16.53 28.88 8.12
C ASP A 2 16.12 27.54 7.47
N PRO A 3 14.89 27.05 7.73
CA PRO A 3 14.40 25.83 7.12
C PRO A 3 14.22 26.00 5.61
N ILE A 4 14.57 24.96 4.84
CA ILE A 4 14.33 24.91 3.39
C ILE A 4 12.89 24.47 3.09
N ILE A 5 12.27 23.69 3.97
CA ILE A 5 10.85 23.35 3.92
C ILE A 5 10.25 23.65 5.29
N LYS A 6 9.14 24.38 5.31
CA LYS A 6 8.42 24.77 6.52
C LYS A 6 6.94 24.48 6.34
N ILE A 7 6.41 23.58 7.17
CA ILE A 7 5.01 23.17 7.19
C ILE A 7 4.40 23.67 8.50
N GLN A 8 3.29 24.41 8.41
CA GLN A 8 2.67 25.06 9.56
C GLN A 8 1.18 24.73 9.63
N ASN A 9 0.78 23.98 10.66
CA ASN A 9 -0.61 23.61 10.97
C ASN A 9 -1.38 23.08 9.76
N VAL A 10 -0.73 22.22 8.97
CA VAL A 10 -1.32 21.71 7.73
C VAL A 10 -2.33 20.61 8.01
N ASN A 11 -3.50 20.78 7.40
CA ASN A 11 -4.56 19.77 7.35
C ASN A 11 -4.88 19.46 5.90
N VAL A 12 -5.11 18.17 5.60
CA VAL A 12 -5.58 17.70 4.29
C VAL A 12 -6.79 16.82 4.50
N VAL A 13 -7.86 17.12 3.77
CA VAL A 13 -9.13 16.39 3.82
C VAL A 13 -9.55 16.08 2.40
N TYR A 14 -9.68 14.79 2.09
CA TYR A 14 -10.24 14.32 0.82
C TYR A 14 -11.77 14.31 0.89
N ASN A 15 -12.42 14.62 -0.24
CA ASN A 15 -13.89 14.68 -0.37
C ASN A 15 -14.54 15.60 0.67
N ALA A 16 -13.92 16.74 0.96
CA ALA A 16 -14.42 17.71 1.94
C ALA A 16 -15.86 18.13 1.59
N GLY A 17 -16.77 18.03 2.57
CA GLY A 17 -18.18 18.37 2.38
C GLY A 17 -19.06 17.26 1.79
N GLU A 18 -18.51 16.08 1.50
CA GLU A 18 -19.28 14.91 1.03
C GLU A 18 -19.80 14.02 2.19
N GLY A 19 -19.87 14.55 3.41
CA GLY A 19 -20.43 13.85 4.57
C GLY A 19 -19.63 12.60 4.94
N SER A 20 -20.24 11.41 4.77
CA SER A 20 -19.62 10.13 5.17
C SER A 20 -18.44 9.69 4.31
N ARG A 21 -18.14 10.39 3.21
CA ARG A 21 -16.96 10.14 2.35
C ARG A 21 -15.77 11.04 2.68
N GLU A 22 -15.97 12.00 3.58
CA GLU A 22 -14.91 12.90 4.02
C GLU A 22 -13.84 12.10 4.77
N MET A 23 -12.58 12.26 4.36
CA MET A 23 -11.45 11.53 4.92
C MET A 23 -10.30 12.48 5.23
N GLY A 24 -10.01 12.64 6.52
CA GLY A 24 -8.83 13.37 6.98
C GLY A 24 -7.56 12.59 6.68
N ALA A 25 -6.71 13.12 5.80
CA ALA A 25 -5.45 12.51 5.42
C ALA A 25 -4.26 13.04 6.24
N LEU A 26 -4.27 14.35 6.55
CA LEU A 26 -3.30 14.99 7.44
C LEU A 26 -4.03 15.87 8.45
N SER A 27 -3.54 15.89 9.69
CA SER A 27 -4.12 16.63 10.80
C SER A 27 -3.05 17.36 11.60
N ASP A 28 -3.09 18.69 11.53
CA ASP A 28 -2.22 19.61 12.28
C ASP A 28 -0.71 19.31 12.16
N ILE A 29 -0.25 19.08 10.94
CA ILE A 29 1.17 18.82 10.68
C ILE A 29 1.96 20.12 10.78
N THR A 30 2.94 20.16 11.68
CA THR A 30 3.91 21.25 11.79
C THR A 30 5.32 20.68 11.85
N ILE A 31 6.16 21.02 10.87
CA ILE A 31 7.55 20.55 10.81
C ILE A 31 8.43 21.50 9.99
N ASP A 32 9.65 21.71 10.48
CA ASP A 32 10.73 22.42 9.79
C ASP A 32 11.79 21.43 9.33
N ILE A 33 12.17 21.47 8.04
CA ILE A 33 13.24 20.66 7.44
C ILE A 33 14.34 21.61 6.96
N TYR A 34 15.60 21.27 7.27
CA TYR A 34 16.73 22.15 7.04
C TYR A 34 17.51 21.78 5.77
N PRO A 35 18.26 22.73 5.16
CA PRO A 35 19.11 22.43 4.02
C PRO A 35 20.09 21.27 4.30
N LYS A 36 20.29 20.43 3.29
CA LYS A 36 21.21 19.26 3.32
C LYS A 36 20.83 18.18 4.33
N GLU A 37 19.60 18.21 4.84
CA GLU A 37 19.09 17.18 5.73
C GLU A 37 18.61 15.96 4.95
N TYR A 38 18.91 14.77 5.45
CA TYR A 38 18.24 13.53 5.02
C TYR A 38 17.17 13.18 6.05
N ILE A 39 15.91 13.45 5.74
CA ILE A 39 14.78 13.16 6.60
C ILE A 39 13.95 12.00 6.05
N VAL A 40 13.54 11.09 6.93
CA VAL A 40 12.65 9.98 6.61
C VAL A 40 11.36 10.08 7.40
N PHE A 41 10.24 10.15 6.70
CA PHE A 41 8.90 10.02 7.25
C PHE A 41 8.49 8.54 7.23
N PHE A 42 8.36 7.95 8.42
CA PHE A 42 8.14 6.52 8.61
C PHE A 42 6.79 6.24 9.26
N GLY A 43 6.06 5.24 8.76
CA GLY A 43 4.76 4.88 9.32
C GLY A 43 4.04 3.79 8.53
N PRO A 44 2.91 3.28 9.07
CA PRO A 44 2.13 2.21 8.45
C PRO A 44 1.49 2.67 7.14
N SER A 45 1.04 1.75 6.30
CA SER A 45 0.24 2.11 5.12
C SER A 45 -0.99 2.94 5.50
N GLY A 46 -1.36 3.90 4.65
CA GLY A 46 -2.53 4.77 4.88
C GLY A 46 -2.37 5.87 5.95
N CYS A 47 -1.23 6.04 6.61
CA CYS A 47 -1.09 7.07 7.66
C CYS A 47 -0.87 8.51 7.18
N GLY A 48 -0.95 8.79 5.88
CA GLY A 48 -0.76 10.12 5.30
C GLY A 48 0.65 10.44 4.78
N LYS A 49 1.56 9.46 4.72
CA LYS A 49 2.94 9.66 4.21
C LYS A 49 2.99 10.26 2.79
N SER A 50 2.39 9.58 1.82
CA SER A 50 2.39 10.04 0.42
C SER A 50 1.63 11.35 0.27
N THR A 51 0.56 11.56 1.03
CA THR A 51 -0.13 12.86 1.10
C THR A 51 0.80 13.97 1.59
N LEU A 52 1.58 13.75 2.65
CA LEU A 52 2.55 14.73 3.14
C LEU A 52 3.63 15.02 2.09
N LEU A 53 4.15 13.99 1.42
CA LEU A 53 5.12 14.18 0.35
C LEU A 53 4.54 14.97 -0.82
N ASN A 54 3.30 14.69 -1.21
CA ASN A 54 2.59 15.40 -2.27
C ASN A 54 2.28 16.85 -1.91
N VAL A 55 2.01 17.14 -0.63
CA VAL A 55 1.88 18.52 -0.13
C VAL A 55 3.20 19.27 -0.27
N ILE A 56 4.33 18.66 0.12
CA ILE A 56 5.66 19.27 -0.07
C ILE A 56 5.96 19.44 -1.56
N ALA A 57 5.52 18.52 -2.41
CA ALA A 57 5.67 18.60 -3.84
C ALA A 57 4.72 19.61 -4.52
N GLY A 58 3.76 20.21 -3.80
CA GLY A 58 2.74 21.07 -4.40
C GLY A 58 1.80 20.33 -5.37
N LEU A 59 1.67 19.02 -5.23
CA LEU A 59 0.73 18.17 -5.98
C LEU A 59 -0.61 18.01 -5.27
N GLU A 60 -0.63 18.23 -3.96
CA GLU A 60 -1.83 18.15 -3.12
C GLU A 60 -2.13 19.53 -2.52
N ARG A 61 -3.41 19.94 -2.56
CA ARG A 61 -3.83 21.20 -1.93
C ARG A 61 -4.17 20.96 -0.46
N VAL A 62 -3.75 21.89 0.38
CA VAL A 62 -4.07 21.85 1.82
C VAL A 62 -5.46 22.44 2.07
N ALA A 63 -6.19 21.86 3.02
CA ALA A 63 -7.47 22.41 3.49
C ALA A 63 -7.23 23.63 4.39
N SER A 64 -6.16 23.62 5.17
CA SER A 64 -5.68 24.75 5.97
C SER A 64 -4.20 24.60 6.31
N GLY A 65 -3.60 25.67 6.82
CA GLY A 65 -2.16 25.75 7.12
C GLY A 65 -1.36 26.39 6.00
N ARG A 66 -0.03 26.37 6.13
CA ARG A 66 0.91 26.92 5.14
C ARG A 66 2.06 25.97 4.88
N VAL A 67 2.55 25.99 3.63
CA VAL A 67 3.66 25.17 3.16
C VAL A 67 4.63 26.06 2.41
N LEU A 68 5.79 26.31 3.01
CA LEU A 68 6.84 27.08 2.39
C LEU A 68 7.97 26.15 1.96
N VAL A 69 8.41 26.24 0.70
CA VAL A 69 9.54 25.48 0.19
C VAL A 69 10.47 26.41 -0.57
N ALA A 70 11.77 26.36 -0.24
CA ALA A 70 12.80 27.23 -0.81
C ALA A 70 12.41 28.73 -0.78
N GLY A 71 11.73 29.16 0.29
CA GLY A 71 11.27 30.53 0.48
C GLY A 71 9.97 30.90 -0.27
N ARG A 72 9.34 29.97 -1.00
CA ARG A 72 8.08 30.19 -1.73
C ARG A 72 6.91 29.57 -0.95
N ASP A 73 5.80 30.28 -0.81
CA ASP A 73 4.58 29.76 -0.19
C ASP A 73 3.73 29.00 -1.24
N LEU A 74 3.85 27.67 -1.23
CA LEU A 74 3.18 26.79 -2.19
C LEU A 74 1.64 26.89 -2.12
N THR A 75 1.08 27.36 -1.01
CA THR A 75 -0.38 27.50 -0.86
C THR A 75 -0.95 28.65 -1.68
N THR A 76 -0.09 29.54 -2.17
CA THR A 76 -0.47 30.76 -2.90
C THR A 76 -0.02 30.76 -4.35
N LEU A 77 0.80 29.79 -4.76
CA LEU A 77 1.32 29.73 -6.11
C LEU A 77 0.22 29.40 -7.13
N THR A 78 0.34 30.04 -8.29
CA THR A 78 -0.43 29.69 -9.50
C THR A 78 0.09 28.39 -10.11
N ASP A 79 -0.69 27.80 -11.02
CA ASP A 79 -0.32 26.54 -11.69
C ASP A 79 0.98 26.68 -12.52
N GLU A 80 1.23 27.87 -13.10
CA GLU A 80 2.46 28.15 -13.85
C GLU A 80 3.70 28.26 -12.93
N GLU A 81 3.52 28.87 -11.76
CA GLU A 81 4.56 28.95 -10.73
C GLU A 81 4.84 27.58 -10.12
N LEU A 82 3.82 26.75 -9.91
CA LEU A 82 3.96 25.35 -9.48
C LEU A 82 4.72 24.52 -10.53
N ALA A 83 4.41 24.68 -11.81
CA ALA A 83 5.15 24.00 -12.88
C ALA A 83 6.64 24.40 -12.87
N THR A 84 6.94 25.68 -12.63
CA THR A 84 8.31 26.19 -12.49
C THR A 84 9.00 25.61 -11.25
N TYR A 85 8.28 25.52 -10.13
CA TYR A 85 8.75 24.87 -8.91
C TYR A 85 9.10 23.39 -9.15
N HIS A 86 8.25 22.64 -9.85
CA HIS A 86 8.49 21.23 -10.20
C HIS A 86 9.69 21.01 -11.10
N ARG A 87 10.01 21.95 -11.99
CA ARG A 87 11.14 21.81 -12.92
C ARG A 87 12.49 22.15 -12.30
N HIS A 88 12.54 23.03 -11.31
CA HIS A 88 13.82 23.60 -10.85
C HIS A 88 14.13 23.38 -9.36
N GLU A 89 13.13 23.32 -8.49
CA GLU A 89 13.36 23.31 -7.03
C GLU A 89 13.40 21.89 -6.46
N ILE A 90 12.55 21.00 -7.01
CA ILE A 90 12.41 19.62 -6.53
C ILE A 90 12.68 18.58 -7.62
N GLY A 91 13.23 17.44 -7.19
CA GLY A 91 13.23 16.20 -7.96
C GLY A 91 12.33 15.18 -7.29
N PHE A 92 11.36 14.61 -8.01
CA PHE A 92 10.42 13.64 -7.44
C PHE A 92 10.68 12.22 -7.97
N ILE A 93 10.81 11.28 -7.04
CA ILE A 93 11.01 9.85 -7.30
C ILE A 93 9.78 9.08 -6.78
N PHE A 94 9.13 8.33 -7.67
CA PHE A 94 7.90 7.59 -7.38
C PHE A 94 8.17 6.09 -7.17
N GLN A 95 7.35 5.44 -6.36
CA GLN A 95 7.36 3.98 -6.14
C GLN A 95 7.12 3.16 -7.42
N ALA A 96 6.24 3.65 -8.29
CA ALA A 96 5.85 2.97 -9.54
C ALA A 96 6.68 3.40 -10.77
N TYR A 97 7.81 4.09 -10.57
CA TYR A 97 8.71 4.66 -11.59
C TYR A 97 8.09 5.77 -12.46
N ASN A 98 6.82 5.64 -12.85
CA ASN A 98 6.03 6.55 -13.69
C ASN A 98 6.77 6.95 -14.97
N LEU A 99 7.38 5.97 -15.66
CA LEU A 99 8.04 6.19 -16.95
C LEU A 99 7.01 6.16 -18.09
N ILE A 100 7.20 7.03 -19.09
CA ILE A 100 6.36 7.06 -20.28
C ILE A 100 6.79 5.93 -21.20
N GLY A 101 5.92 4.92 -21.37
CA GLY A 101 6.25 3.67 -22.08
C GLY A 101 6.57 3.83 -23.57
N THR A 102 6.16 4.94 -24.18
CA THR A 102 6.43 5.26 -25.60
C THR A 102 7.74 6.02 -25.81
N LEU A 103 8.40 6.46 -24.74
CA LEU A 103 9.67 7.18 -24.80
C LEU A 103 10.82 6.24 -24.44
N SER A 104 11.98 6.44 -25.06
CA SER A 104 13.21 5.76 -24.66
C SER A 104 13.67 6.17 -23.26
N VAL A 105 14.62 5.44 -22.69
CA VAL A 105 15.23 5.76 -21.39
C VAL A 105 15.82 7.18 -21.37
N VAL A 106 16.59 7.55 -22.39
CA VAL A 106 17.23 8.87 -22.45
C VAL A 106 16.20 9.99 -22.62
N GLU A 107 15.11 9.72 -23.33
CA GLU A 107 14.00 10.68 -23.48
C GLU A 107 13.22 10.83 -22.16
N ASN A 108 12.95 9.73 -21.45
CA ASN A 108 12.34 9.76 -20.11
C ASN A 108 13.19 10.59 -19.13
N ILE A 109 14.52 10.44 -19.16
CA ILE A 109 15.44 11.21 -18.33
C ILE A 109 15.38 12.71 -18.67
N ALA A 110 15.32 13.03 -19.96
CA ALA A 110 15.36 14.40 -20.45
C ALA A 110 14.04 15.17 -20.35
N LEU A 111 12.93 14.51 -19.98
CA LEU A 111 11.59 15.13 -19.91
C LEU A 111 11.58 16.52 -19.22
N PRO A 112 12.18 16.72 -18.03
CA PRO A 112 12.22 18.05 -17.41
C PRO A 112 12.87 19.12 -18.30
N GLN A 113 13.99 18.80 -18.94
CA GLN A 113 14.69 19.71 -19.85
C GLN A 113 13.90 19.98 -21.14
N MET A 114 13.17 18.98 -21.65
CA MET A 114 12.28 19.17 -22.80
C MET A 114 11.17 20.17 -22.48
N PHE A 115 10.59 20.10 -21.28
CA PHE A 115 9.57 21.06 -20.83
C PHE A 115 10.15 22.47 -20.56
N ASP A 116 11.46 22.57 -20.29
CA ASP A 116 12.19 23.85 -20.25
C ASP A 116 12.55 24.37 -21.66
N GLY A 117 12.13 23.69 -22.73
CA GLY A 117 12.40 24.11 -24.11
C GLY A 117 13.85 23.90 -24.56
N VAL A 118 14.65 23.12 -23.80
CA VAL A 118 16.03 22.81 -24.16
C VAL A 118 16.06 22.02 -25.47
N SER A 119 16.97 22.35 -26.37
CA SER A 119 17.04 21.69 -27.67
C SER A 119 17.56 20.25 -27.56
N LYS A 120 17.17 19.36 -28.48
CA LYS A 120 17.68 17.97 -28.52
C LYS A 120 19.19 17.87 -28.59
N ARG A 121 19.83 18.84 -29.26
CA ARG A 121 21.29 18.92 -29.36
C ARG A 121 21.94 19.13 -27.99
N GLU A 122 21.24 19.76 -27.05
CA GLU A 122 21.73 20.10 -25.71
C GLU A 122 21.28 19.08 -24.66
N TRP A 123 20.00 18.69 -24.62
CA TRP A 123 19.52 17.77 -23.58
C TRP A 123 20.03 16.34 -23.78
N TYR A 124 20.23 15.88 -25.02
CA TYR A 124 20.66 14.50 -25.28
C TYR A 124 22.01 14.15 -24.64
N PRO A 125 23.10 14.91 -24.87
CA PRO A 125 24.38 14.61 -24.22
C PRO A 125 24.29 14.71 -22.69
N ASN A 126 23.51 15.65 -22.15
CA ASN A 126 23.31 15.81 -20.72
C ASN A 126 22.59 14.60 -20.10
N ALA A 127 21.47 14.18 -20.70
CA ALA A 127 20.70 13.02 -20.27
C ALA A 127 21.51 11.73 -20.39
N TYR A 128 22.30 11.57 -21.47
CA TYR A 128 23.18 10.43 -21.65
C TYR A 128 24.28 10.38 -20.58
N LYS A 129 24.95 11.50 -20.30
CA LYS A 129 25.95 11.60 -19.22
C LYS A 129 25.36 11.28 -17.85
N MET A 130 24.11 11.71 -17.60
CA MET A 130 23.43 11.34 -16.35
C MET A 130 23.09 9.84 -16.33
N ALA A 131 22.69 9.25 -17.45
CA ALA A 131 22.49 7.81 -17.57
C ALA A 131 23.79 7.02 -17.32
N GLU A 132 24.95 7.53 -17.76
CA GLU A 132 26.27 6.93 -17.47
C GLU A 132 26.55 6.95 -15.96
N ARG A 133 26.33 8.10 -15.32
CA ARG A 133 26.50 8.28 -13.87
C ARG A 133 25.73 7.22 -13.05
N PHE A 134 24.51 6.90 -13.47
CA PHE A 134 23.66 5.92 -12.77
C PHE A 134 23.73 4.50 -13.36
N GLY A 135 24.70 4.22 -14.23
CA GLY A 135 24.96 2.88 -14.76
C GLY A 135 23.80 2.32 -15.59
N ILE A 136 23.15 3.16 -16.40
CA ILE A 136 22.02 2.81 -17.27
C ILE A 136 22.20 3.32 -18.72
N ALA A 137 23.37 3.85 -19.08
CA ALA A 137 23.65 4.38 -20.42
C ALA A 137 23.54 3.33 -21.53
N GLU A 138 23.91 2.08 -21.27
CA GLU A 138 23.75 0.96 -22.21
C GLU A 138 22.29 0.68 -22.59
N HIS A 139 21.34 1.23 -21.82
CA HIS A 139 19.91 1.13 -22.09
C HIS A 139 19.29 2.42 -22.59
N ALA A 140 20.08 3.46 -22.88
CA ALA A 140 19.61 4.80 -23.25
C ALA A 140 18.54 4.79 -24.36
N LYS A 141 18.65 3.87 -25.32
CA LYS A 141 17.73 3.75 -26.47
C LYS A 141 16.57 2.77 -26.27
N LYS A 142 16.58 1.99 -25.18
CA LYS A 142 15.52 1.01 -24.88
C LYS A 142 14.27 1.71 -24.37
N LEU A 143 13.13 1.04 -24.48
CA LEU A 143 11.87 1.43 -23.85
C LEU A 143 11.79 0.90 -22.40
N PRO A 144 11.00 1.53 -21.51
CA PRO A 144 10.86 1.10 -20.11
C PRO A 144 10.49 -0.38 -19.93
N GLN A 145 9.66 -0.94 -20.83
CA GLN A 145 9.22 -2.34 -20.77
C GLN A 145 10.37 -3.35 -20.96
N GLU A 146 11.50 -2.91 -21.53
CA GLU A 146 12.69 -3.72 -21.74
C GLU A 146 13.66 -3.68 -20.54
N LEU A 147 13.30 -2.98 -19.46
CA LEU A 147 14.10 -2.80 -18.26
C LEU A 147 13.57 -3.60 -17.07
N SER A 148 14.49 -4.09 -16.23
CA SER A 148 14.17 -4.57 -14.88
C SER A 148 13.66 -3.43 -14.00
N GLY A 149 12.90 -3.75 -12.94
CA GLY A 149 12.40 -2.76 -11.98
C GLY A 149 13.51 -1.89 -11.37
N GLY A 150 14.65 -2.49 -11.02
CA GLY A 150 15.81 -1.74 -10.52
C GLY A 150 16.43 -0.80 -11.54
N GLN A 151 16.43 -1.15 -12.83
CA GLN A 151 16.84 -0.23 -13.90
C GLN A 151 15.81 0.89 -14.07
N GLN A 152 14.50 0.59 -14.09
CA GLN A 152 13.45 1.60 -14.19
C GLN A 152 13.49 2.59 -13.02
N GLN A 153 13.76 2.14 -11.79
CA GLN A 153 13.97 3.02 -10.64
C GLN A 153 15.15 3.95 -10.87
N ARG A 154 16.28 3.44 -11.37
CA ARG A 154 17.44 4.29 -11.67
C ARG A 154 17.13 5.30 -12.78
N VAL A 155 16.31 4.95 -13.78
CA VAL A 155 15.81 5.93 -14.77
C VAL A 155 14.99 7.01 -14.08
N GLY A 156 14.07 6.65 -13.19
CA GLY A 156 13.27 7.60 -12.42
C GLY A 156 14.11 8.54 -11.54
N ILE A 157 15.12 8.01 -10.86
CA ILE A 157 16.11 8.79 -10.08
C ILE A 157 16.89 9.74 -11.00
N THR A 158 17.39 9.23 -12.12
CA THR A 158 18.15 10.02 -13.10
C THR A 158 17.31 11.17 -13.65
N ARG A 159 16.04 10.92 -13.99
CA ARG A 159 15.06 11.93 -14.42
C ARG A 159 14.85 12.99 -13.34
N ALA A 160 14.66 12.59 -12.09
CA ALA A 160 14.45 13.52 -10.98
C ALA A 160 15.64 14.46 -10.75
N LEU A 161 16.85 14.06 -11.19
CA LEU A 161 18.09 14.78 -10.91
C LEU A 161 18.64 15.57 -12.10
N ILE A 162 18.04 15.45 -13.29
CA ILE A 162 18.59 16.03 -14.53
C ILE A 162 18.73 17.55 -14.47
N ASN A 163 17.82 18.22 -13.76
CA ASN A 163 17.83 19.67 -13.52
C ASN A 163 18.56 20.07 -12.23
N ASN A 164 19.26 19.12 -11.59
CA ASN A 164 20.07 19.35 -10.39
C ASN A 164 19.30 20.03 -9.22
N PRO A 165 18.08 19.57 -8.86
CA PRO A 165 17.25 20.22 -7.86
C PRO A 165 17.91 20.23 -6.48
N ALA A 166 17.58 21.21 -5.63
CA ALA A 166 18.12 21.31 -4.27
C ALA A 166 17.48 20.29 -3.31
N ILE A 167 16.23 19.91 -3.59
CA ILE A 167 15.42 19.00 -2.79
C ILE A 167 15.08 17.76 -3.61
N VAL A 168 15.26 16.58 -3.03
CA VAL A 168 14.86 15.30 -3.61
C VAL A 168 13.75 14.72 -2.74
N LEU A 169 12.59 14.52 -3.35
CA LEU A 169 11.42 13.88 -2.74
C LEU A 169 11.36 12.43 -3.24
N ALA A 170 11.17 11.47 -2.33
CA ALA A 170 11.10 10.06 -2.69
C ALA A 170 9.95 9.33 -1.99
N ASP A 171 9.03 8.78 -2.78
CA ASP A 171 7.93 7.94 -2.31
C ASP A 171 8.28 6.46 -2.49
N GLU A 172 8.49 5.75 -1.37
CA GLU A 172 8.81 4.32 -1.30
C GLU A 172 9.78 3.82 -2.39
N PRO A 173 10.98 4.43 -2.52
CA PRO A 173 11.85 4.22 -3.68
C PRO A 173 12.46 2.82 -3.79
N THR A 174 12.20 1.94 -2.83
CA THR A 174 12.75 0.59 -2.72
C THR A 174 11.69 -0.52 -2.66
N GLY A 175 10.39 -0.19 -2.58
CA GLY A 175 9.33 -1.17 -2.31
C GLY A 175 9.19 -2.29 -3.35
N ASN A 176 9.59 -2.03 -4.61
CA ASN A 176 9.47 -2.98 -5.73
C ASN A 176 10.80 -3.63 -6.14
N LEU A 177 11.85 -3.54 -5.31
CA LEU A 177 13.22 -3.92 -5.69
C LEU A 177 13.73 -5.14 -4.91
N ASP A 178 14.57 -5.95 -5.55
CA ASP A 178 15.39 -6.95 -4.84
C ASP A 178 16.46 -6.29 -3.97
N SER A 179 16.98 -7.03 -2.99
CA SER A 179 17.94 -6.53 -1.98
C SER A 179 19.21 -5.91 -2.57
N LYS A 180 19.72 -6.41 -3.71
CA LYS A 180 20.90 -5.83 -4.36
C LYS A 180 20.57 -4.49 -4.98
N ASN A 181 19.42 -4.35 -5.62
CA ASN A 181 18.97 -3.08 -6.18
C ASN A 181 18.57 -2.08 -5.09
N VAL A 182 17.99 -2.52 -3.97
CA VAL A 182 17.72 -1.67 -2.78
C VAL A 182 19.01 -1.00 -2.29
N ARG A 183 20.09 -1.76 -2.09
CA ARG A 183 21.37 -1.20 -1.61
C ARG A 183 21.94 -0.16 -2.57
N ARG A 184 21.87 -0.40 -3.89
CA ARG A 184 22.33 0.57 -4.89
C ARG A 184 21.55 1.88 -4.84
N VAL A 185 20.23 1.82 -4.69
CA VAL A 185 19.38 3.01 -4.57
C VAL A 185 19.70 3.77 -3.28
N LEU A 186 19.92 3.06 -2.18
CA LEU A 186 20.36 3.65 -0.92
C LEU A 186 21.70 4.38 -1.03
N ASP A 187 22.69 3.76 -1.67
CA ASP A 187 24.01 4.38 -1.88
C ASP A 187 23.91 5.65 -2.73
N ILE A 188 22.98 5.69 -3.70
CA ILE A 188 22.69 6.91 -4.48
C ILE A 188 22.18 8.02 -3.57
N PHE A 189 21.16 7.76 -2.73
CA PHE A 189 20.62 8.80 -1.84
C PHE A 189 21.65 9.29 -0.82
N GLN A 190 22.49 8.40 -0.27
CA GLN A 190 23.62 8.81 0.56
C GLN A 190 24.56 9.74 -0.19
N GLU A 191 24.93 9.40 -1.43
CA GLU A 191 25.84 10.21 -2.25
C GLU A 191 25.27 11.61 -2.51
N LEU A 192 24.01 11.69 -2.91
CA LEU A 192 23.31 12.96 -3.16
C LEU A 192 23.32 13.85 -1.92
N ASN A 193 23.06 13.27 -0.74
CA ASN A 193 23.00 14.04 0.49
C ASN A 193 24.40 14.42 1.02
N LEU A 194 25.32 13.45 1.14
CA LEU A 194 26.62 13.67 1.79
C LEU A 194 27.64 14.35 0.87
N LYS A 195 27.65 14.06 -0.44
CA LYS A 195 28.63 14.62 -1.38
C LYS A 195 28.10 15.85 -2.10
N GLU A 196 26.85 15.82 -2.57
CA GLU A 196 26.26 16.94 -3.33
C GLU A 196 25.50 17.93 -2.45
N GLY A 197 25.29 17.61 -1.17
CA GLY A 197 24.59 18.50 -0.24
C GLY A 197 23.12 18.69 -0.59
N LYS A 198 22.47 17.70 -1.23
CA LYS A 198 21.03 17.72 -1.50
C LYS A 198 20.25 17.51 -0.21
N THR A 199 19.10 18.18 -0.09
CA THR A 199 18.11 17.85 0.94
C THR A 199 17.30 16.66 0.44
N VAL A 200 17.21 15.58 1.21
CA VAL A 200 16.47 14.37 0.84
C VAL A 200 15.31 14.20 1.79
N VAL A 201 14.10 14.18 1.25
CA VAL A 201 12.86 13.89 1.97
C VAL A 201 12.30 12.59 1.43
N LEU A 202 12.27 11.57 2.28
CA LEU A 202 11.85 10.24 1.89
C LEU A 202 10.68 9.80 2.75
N VAL A 203 9.67 9.19 2.14
CA VAL A 203 8.62 8.47 2.87
C VAL A 203 8.78 6.97 2.65
N THR A 204 8.58 6.18 3.70
CA THR A 204 8.65 4.72 3.58
C THR A 204 7.93 4.03 4.73
N HIS A 205 7.44 2.82 4.48
CA HIS A 205 7.07 1.88 5.52
C HIS A 205 8.17 0.83 5.78
N SER A 206 9.26 0.79 5.00
CA SER A 206 10.39 -0.14 5.21
C SER A 206 11.43 0.41 6.20
N PRO A 207 11.88 -0.39 7.19
CA PRO A 207 12.91 0.02 8.13
C PRO A 207 14.32 0.13 7.51
N ASP A 208 14.55 -0.42 6.31
CA ASP A 208 15.88 -0.51 5.67
C ASP A 208 16.49 0.88 5.42
N MET A 209 15.66 1.91 5.28
CA MET A 209 16.08 3.28 4.97
C MET A 209 16.34 4.13 6.23
N LEU A 210 15.93 3.66 7.41
CA LEU A 210 15.96 4.45 8.64
C LEU A 210 17.38 4.74 9.12
N GLY A 211 18.30 3.79 8.94
CA GLY A 211 19.68 3.97 9.36
C GLY A 211 20.46 5.00 8.55
N GLU A 212 19.91 5.38 7.40
CA GLU A 212 20.53 6.30 6.44
C GLU A 212 20.00 7.72 6.58
N ALA A 213 19.15 8.00 7.58
CA ALA A 213 18.55 9.30 7.83
C ALA A 213 19.29 10.12 8.90
N ASP A 214 19.36 11.44 8.72
CA ASP A 214 19.73 12.39 9.78
C ASP A 214 18.59 12.50 10.80
N ARG A 215 17.34 12.36 10.35
CA ARG A 215 16.14 12.50 11.17
C ARG A 215 15.03 11.56 10.69
N ILE A 216 14.38 10.91 11.64
CA ILE A 216 13.23 10.03 11.39
C ILE A 216 12.01 10.66 12.04
N VAL A 217 10.93 10.85 11.28
CA VAL A 217 9.66 11.39 11.76
C VAL A 217 8.60 10.30 11.64
N TYR A 218 7.98 9.95 12.76
CA TYR A 218 6.98 8.90 12.81
C TYR A 218 5.60 9.49 12.53
N LEU A 219 4.93 8.97 11.51
CA LEU A 219 3.57 9.35 11.11
C LEU A 219 2.58 8.24 11.46
N ARG A 220 1.45 8.63 12.05
CA ARG A 220 0.32 7.74 12.32
C ARG A 220 -0.98 8.50 12.24
N ASP A 221 -1.98 7.94 11.55
CA ASP A 221 -3.33 8.49 11.44
C ASP A 221 -3.33 9.99 11.06
N GLY A 222 -2.48 10.37 10.10
CA GLY A 222 -2.35 11.74 9.60
C GLY A 222 -1.61 12.71 10.52
N LYS A 223 -0.95 12.24 11.59
CA LYS A 223 -0.26 13.07 12.59
C LYS A 223 1.20 12.65 12.78
N ILE A 224 2.05 13.62 13.11
CA ILE A 224 3.39 13.34 13.64
C ILE A 224 3.22 12.87 15.09
N VAL A 225 3.71 11.68 15.39
CA VAL A 225 3.61 11.07 16.74
C VAL A 225 4.93 10.97 17.47
N ASP A 226 6.06 10.99 16.76
CA ASP A 226 7.40 10.98 17.35
C ASP A 226 8.45 11.48 16.33
N GLU A 227 9.62 11.90 16.82
CA GLU A 227 10.78 12.29 16.01
C GLU A 227 12.08 11.82 16.68
N VAL A 228 12.98 11.23 15.89
CA VAL A 228 14.29 10.77 16.36
C VAL A 228 15.40 11.36 15.48
N GLN A 229 16.39 12.00 16.11
CA GLN A 229 17.56 12.57 15.42
C GLN A 229 18.79 11.67 15.52
N ASN A 230 19.41 11.38 14.37
CA ASN A 230 20.66 10.64 14.25
C ASN A 230 21.86 11.60 14.21
N LYS A 231 22.30 12.05 15.40
CA LYS A 231 23.39 13.04 15.55
C LYS A 231 24.76 12.54 15.03
N GLU A 232 24.95 11.24 14.87
CA GLU A 232 26.22 10.64 14.50
C GLU A 232 26.37 10.40 12.99
N ARG A 233 25.28 10.47 12.22
CA ARG A 233 25.33 10.24 10.77
C ARG A 233 26.28 11.20 10.05
N ARG A 234 26.32 12.46 10.45
CA ARG A 234 27.23 13.46 9.86
C ARG A 234 28.71 13.25 10.22
N LEU A 235 29.03 12.29 11.10
CA LEU A 235 30.40 11.83 11.37
C LEU A 235 30.83 10.71 10.41
N LEU A 236 29.90 10.08 9.71
CA LEU A 236 30.19 9.00 8.77
C LEU A 236 30.83 9.56 7.50
N LYS A 237 31.95 8.96 7.07
CA LYS A 237 32.55 9.26 5.77
C LYS A 237 31.78 8.50 4.68
N PRO A 238 31.52 9.11 3.50
CA PRO A 238 30.93 8.38 2.38
C PRO A 238 31.85 7.25 1.94
N LYS A 239 31.27 6.06 1.67
CA LYS A 239 32.01 4.87 1.23
C LYS A 239 32.80 5.14 -0.06
N THR A 240 34.03 4.65 -0.09
CA THR A 240 34.94 4.71 -1.25
C THR A 240 34.52 3.75 -2.37
N GLU A 241 35.00 4.00 -3.60
CA GLU A 241 34.78 3.14 -4.78
C GLU A 241 35.21 1.67 -4.53
N GLU A 242 36.26 1.45 -3.75
CA GLU A 242 36.76 0.12 -3.39
C GLU A 242 35.81 -0.60 -2.42
N GLU A 243 35.28 0.10 -1.40
CA GLU A 243 34.27 -0.43 -0.48
C GLU A 243 32.94 -0.74 -1.19
N LYS A 244 32.58 0.06 -2.21
CA LYS A 244 31.40 -0.20 -3.06
C LYS A 244 31.58 -1.46 -3.91
N LYS A 245 32.79 -1.73 -4.43
CA LYS A 245 33.10 -2.95 -5.20
C LYS A 245 33.15 -4.19 -4.31
N LEU A 246 33.71 -4.08 -3.10
CA LEU A 246 33.77 -5.17 -2.12
C LEU A 246 32.36 -5.60 -1.65
N ALA A 247 31.42 -4.66 -1.53
CA ALA A 247 30.02 -4.95 -1.19
C ALA A 247 29.18 -5.50 -2.36
N ALA A 248 29.66 -5.35 -3.61
CA ALA A 248 28.94 -5.76 -4.82
C ALA A 248 29.37 -7.15 -5.36
N GLY A 249 30.56 -7.62 -5.00
CA GLY A 249 31.04 -8.99 -5.24
C GLY A 249 30.80 -9.85 -4.01
N GLY A 250 30.17 -11.01 -4.16
CA GLY A 250 29.83 -11.89 -3.03
C GLY A 250 31.07 -12.35 -2.25
N ASP A 251 31.11 -12.01 -0.98
CA ASP A 251 31.00 -12.92 0.17
C ASP A 251 30.57 -12.07 1.39
N GLU A 252 29.97 -12.69 2.41
CA GLU A 252 29.47 -12.00 3.60
C GLU A 252 30.46 -10.95 4.13
N PRO A 253 30.03 -9.70 4.40
CA PRO A 253 30.96 -8.71 4.92
C PRO A 253 31.34 -9.10 6.34
N ALA A 254 32.59 -9.54 6.50
CA ALA A 254 33.28 -9.58 7.76
C ALA A 254 33.18 -8.19 8.43
N SER A 255 32.51 -8.17 9.57
CA SER A 255 32.53 -7.12 10.62
C SER A 255 32.98 -5.73 10.16
N THR A 256 32.09 -4.97 9.54
CA THR A 256 32.21 -3.50 9.53
C THR A 256 31.10 -2.93 10.39
N GLU A 257 31.49 -2.41 11.54
CA GLU A 257 30.68 -1.57 12.43
C GLU A 257 30.32 -0.22 11.75
N THR A 258 29.64 -0.27 10.60
CA THR A 258 28.70 0.78 10.18
C THR A 258 27.27 0.33 10.45
N VAL A 259 27.11 -0.32 11.61
CA VAL A 259 25.85 -0.83 12.10
C VAL A 259 25.07 0.36 12.64
N PHE A 260 23.91 0.63 12.04
CA PHE A 260 22.84 1.44 12.63
C PHE A 260 22.88 1.32 14.16
N PRO A 261 23.02 2.42 14.94
CA PRO A 261 23.23 2.35 16.38
C PRO A 261 21.97 1.85 17.09
N TRP A 262 21.67 0.56 16.94
CA TRP A 262 20.44 -0.10 17.35
C TRP A 262 20.24 0.00 18.86
N LYS A 263 21.33 0.04 19.64
CA LYS A 263 21.30 0.28 21.08
C LYS A 263 20.70 1.64 21.45
N ARG A 264 20.96 2.66 20.62
CA ARG A 264 20.39 4.01 20.79
C ARG A 264 19.00 4.10 20.21
N PHE A 265 18.73 3.47 19.06
CA PHE A 265 17.38 3.30 18.51
C PHE A 265 16.44 2.64 19.52
N LEU A 266 16.85 1.54 20.16
CA LEU A 266 16.04 0.87 21.19
C LEU A 266 15.85 1.72 22.47
N ARG A 267 16.73 2.68 22.72
CA ARG A 267 16.69 3.56 23.90
C ARG A 267 15.84 4.82 23.66
N ASP A 268 15.95 5.43 22.47
CA ASP A 268 15.42 6.75 22.16
C ASP A 268 14.21 6.69 21.20
N ALA A 269 14.01 5.61 20.43
CA ALA A 269 12.90 5.52 19.46
C ALA A 269 11.67 4.83 20.05
N TYR A 270 10.56 5.56 20.16
CA TYR A 270 9.27 4.98 20.48
C TYR A 270 8.59 4.51 19.19
N VAL A 271 8.79 3.23 18.83
CA VAL A 271 8.00 2.63 17.74
C VAL A 271 6.63 2.20 18.29
N PRO A 272 5.50 2.74 17.79
CA PRO A 272 4.17 2.39 18.27
C PRO A 272 3.87 0.90 18.14
N ALA A 273 3.06 0.35 19.06
CA ALA A 273 2.69 -1.06 19.05
C ALA A 273 2.01 -1.51 17.74
N SER A 274 1.25 -0.62 17.09
CA SER A 274 0.60 -0.89 15.80
C SER A 274 1.61 -1.17 14.69
N VAL A 275 2.65 -0.35 14.59
CA VAL A 275 3.72 -0.52 13.59
C VAL A 275 4.54 -1.78 13.87
N LYS A 276 4.81 -2.06 15.14
CA LYS A 276 5.44 -3.33 15.56
C LYS A 276 4.58 -4.53 15.16
N SER A 277 3.27 -4.47 15.38
CA SER A 277 2.36 -5.56 15.04
C SER A 277 2.24 -5.78 13.54
N GLU A 278 2.21 -4.71 12.75
CA GLU A 278 2.17 -4.79 11.28
C GLU A 278 3.46 -5.39 10.74
N LYS A 279 4.64 -4.92 11.19
CA LYS A 279 5.93 -5.46 10.76
C LYS A 279 6.16 -6.91 11.19
N LEU A 280 5.67 -7.28 12.37
CA LEU A 280 5.68 -8.66 12.82
C LEU A 280 4.74 -9.52 11.95
N ALA A 281 3.56 -9.01 11.60
CA ALA A 281 2.64 -9.70 10.71
C ALA A 281 3.22 -9.87 9.30
N GLU A 282 3.84 -8.84 8.74
CA GLU A 282 4.55 -8.87 7.46
C GLU A 282 5.68 -9.91 7.48
N PHE A 283 6.51 -9.91 8.52
CA PHE A 283 7.58 -10.90 8.70
C PHE A 283 7.05 -12.34 8.77
N VAL A 284 5.96 -12.55 9.51
CA VAL A 284 5.32 -13.87 9.63
C VAL A 284 4.66 -14.32 8.33
N LEU A 285 4.11 -13.38 7.55
CA LEU A 285 3.33 -13.67 6.34
C LEU A 285 4.16 -13.64 5.05
N GLY A 286 5.36 -13.07 5.10
CA GLY A 286 6.29 -12.87 3.97
C GLY A 286 5.87 -11.78 2.98
N VAL A 287 4.77 -11.07 3.25
CA VAL A 287 4.19 -10.01 2.42
C VAL A 287 3.33 -9.09 3.30
N PRO A 288 3.11 -7.81 2.91
CA PRO A 288 2.18 -6.93 3.62
C PRO A 288 0.78 -7.58 3.71
N PRO A 289 0.13 -7.57 4.90
CA PRO A 289 -1.19 -8.18 5.07
C PRO A 289 -2.24 -7.66 4.09
N GLU A 290 -2.22 -6.36 3.83
CA GLU A 290 -3.14 -5.67 2.90
C GLU A 290 -2.99 -6.18 1.47
N GLU A 291 -1.75 -6.33 0.99
CA GLU A 291 -1.48 -6.88 -0.35
C GLU A 291 -1.93 -8.35 -0.48
N LYS A 292 -1.75 -9.12 0.59
CA LYS A 292 -2.18 -10.52 0.63
C LYS A 292 -3.71 -10.63 0.56
N ILE A 293 -4.41 -9.71 1.23
CA ILE A 293 -5.87 -9.59 1.19
C ILE A 293 -6.31 -9.15 -0.22
N ALA A 294 -5.75 -8.08 -0.77
CA ALA A 294 -6.11 -7.58 -2.10
C ALA A 294 -5.88 -8.65 -3.20
N ARG A 295 -4.81 -9.45 -3.08
CA ARG A 295 -4.55 -10.58 -3.98
C ARG A 295 -5.62 -11.65 -3.86
N MET A 296 -6.01 -12.00 -2.64
CA MET A 296 -7.07 -12.98 -2.37
C MET A 296 -8.40 -12.50 -2.98
N GLU A 297 -8.76 -11.24 -2.79
CA GLU A 297 -9.97 -10.62 -3.35
C GLU A 297 -10.01 -10.74 -4.87
N THR A 298 -8.90 -10.41 -5.55
CA THR A 298 -8.80 -10.52 -7.02
C THR A 298 -8.98 -11.97 -7.51
N LEU A 299 -8.45 -12.97 -6.79
CA LEU A 299 -8.61 -14.37 -7.15
C LEU A 299 -10.06 -14.85 -6.95
N ILE A 300 -10.68 -14.43 -5.86
CA ILE A 300 -12.09 -14.72 -5.57
C ILE A 300 -12.99 -14.06 -6.61
N GLU A 301 -12.73 -12.81 -6.99
CA GLU A 301 -13.47 -12.09 -8.03
C GLU A 301 -13.45 -12.85 -9.37
N LYS A 302 -12.26 -13.27 -9.83
CA LYS A 302 -12.12 -14.09 -11.05
C LYS A 302 -12.91 -15.39 -10.95
N ARG A 303 -12.96 -16.01 -9.77
CA ARG A 303 -13.76 -17.21 -9.54
C ARG A 303 -15.26 -16.92 -9.63
N LEU A 304 -15.73 -15.83 -9.03
CA LEU A 304 -17.13 -15.41 -9.05
C LEU A 304 -17.61 -15.06 -10.47
N GLN A 305 -16.75 -14.46 -11.30
CA GLN A 305 -17.00 -14.15 -12.70
C GLN A 305 -16.96 -15.38 -13.63
N GLY A 306 -16.58 -16.55 -13.11
CA GLY A 306 -16.45 -17.78 -13.90
C GLY A 306 -15.21 -17.84 -14.81
N ILE A 307 -14.27 -16.91 -14.65
CA ILE A 307 -13.00 -16.85 -15.41
C ILE A 307 -12.01 -17.92 -14.90
N MET A 308 -12.16 -18.33 -13.64
CA MET A 308 -11.27 -19.25 -12.94
C MET A 308 -12.02 -20.47 -12.42
N SER A 309 -11.41 -21.66 -12.49
CA SER A 309 -11.97 -22.88 -11.90
C SER A 309 -11.74 -22.96 -10.39
N ALA A 310 -12.45 -23.86 -9.71
CA ALA A 310 -12.26 -24.11 -8.27
C ALA A 310 -10.84 -24.62 -7.95
N GLU A 311 -10.31 -25.50 -8.81
CA GLU A 311 -8.97 -26.07 -8.69
C GLU A 311 -7.90 -25.00 -8.90
N ASP A 312 -8.09 -24.14 -9.92
CA ASP A 312 -7.19 -23.02 -10.19
C ASP A 312 -7.18 -21.97 -9.07
N LEU A 313 -8.33 -21.74 -8.43
CA LEU A 313 -8.43 -20.86 -7.26
C LEU A 313 -7.58 -21.41 -6.11
N VAL A 314 -7.76 -22.68 -5.75
CA VAL A 314 -6.99 -23.31 -4.65
C VAL A 314 -5.50 -23.31 -4.98
N ALA A 315 -5.13 -23.65 -6.22
CA ALA A 315 -3.75 -23.64 -6.67
C ALA A 315 -3.14 -22.23 -6.65
N SER A 316 -3.91 -21.20 -7.01
CA SER A 316 -3.46 -19.80 -6.99
C SER A 316 -3.39 -19.23 -5.58
N LEU A 317 -4.26 -19.66 -4.66
CA LEU A 317 -4.20 -19.29 -3.25
C LEU A 317 -2.98 -19.90 -2.55
N ASP A 318 -2.64 -21.16 -2.85
CA ASP A 318 -1.47 -21.87 -2.30
C ASP A 318 -0.14 -21.41 -2.93
N ARG A 319 -0.16 -21.02 -4.21
CA ARG A 319 1.02 -20.54 -4.92
C ARG A 319 1.62 -19.33 -4.21
N SER A 320 2.95 -19.30 -4.11
CA SER A 320 3.66 -18.19 -3.47
C SER A 320 3.32 -16.86 -4.13
N TYR A 321 3.36 -15.79 -3.33
CA TYR A 321 3.06 -14.45 -3.79
C TYR A 321 3.94 -14.01 -4.96
N TYR A 322 5.25 -14.26 -4.86
CA TYR A 322 6.23 -13.93 -5.91
C TYR A 322 6.05 -14.71 -7.22
N ARG A 323 5.22 -15.75 -7.25
CA ARG A 323 4.84 -16.49 -8.47
C ARG A 323 3.42 -16.16 -8.94
N GLY A 324 2.86 -15.05 -8.45
CA GLY A 324 1.54 -14.55 -8.81
C GLY A 324 0.39 -15.22 -8.07
N GLY A 325 0.64 -15.93 -6.97
CA GLY A 325 -0.38 -16.49 -6.08
C GLY A 325 -0.64 -15.62 -4.84
N ALA A 326 -1.43 -16.12 -3.88
CA ALA A 326 -1.70 -15.41 -2.62
C ALA A 326 -0.87 -15.90 -1.42
N GLY A 327 -0.07 -16.96 -1.57
CA GLY A 327 0.88 -17.43 -0.56
C GLY A 327 0.25 -17.90 0.75
N PHE A 328 -0.96 -18.46 0.70
CA PHE A 328 -1.54 -19.20 1.83
C PHE A 328 -0.91 -20.59 1.92
N ASP A 329 -0.88 -21.19 3.12
CA ASP A 329 -0.55 -22.60 3.22
C ASP A 329 -1.66 -23.47 2.61
N LYS A 330 -1.27 -24.63 2.09
CA LYS A 330 -2.16 -25.62 1.45
C LYS A 330 -3.46 -25.90 2.20
N ARG A 331 -3.45 -25.96 3.54
CA ARG A 331 -4.67 -26.23 4.33
C ARG A 331 -5.60 -25.02 4.36
N ARG A 332 -5.06 -23.80 4.45
CA ARG A 332 -5.85 -22.56 4.38
C ARG A 332 -6.37 -22.31 2.97
N ALA A 333 -5.54 -22.47 1.95
CA ALA A 333 -5.94 -22.35 0.54
C ALA A 333 -7.10 -23.29 0.21
N LYS A 334 -7.02 -24.55 0.64
CA LYS A 334 -8.10 -25.53 0.45
C LYS A 334 -9.39 -25.11 1.15
N ARG A 335 -9.32 -24.70 2.42
CA ARG A 335 -10.50 -24.24 3.18
C ARG A 335 -11.16 -23.02 2.56
N LEU A 336 -10.38 -22.04 2.09
CA LEU A 336 -10.89 -20.85 1.41
C LEU A 336 -11.57 -21.22 0.09
N GLY A 337 -10.98 -22.12 -0.70
CA GLY A 337 -11.59 -22.63 -1.92
C GLY A 337 -12.90 -23.38 -1.65
N GLU A 338 -12.90 -24.33 -0.72
CA GLU A 338 -14.10 -25.08 -0.30
C GLU A 338 -15.22 -24.15 0.18
N TYR A 339 -14.88 -23.12 0.97
CA TYR A 339 -15.84 -22.11 1.42
C TYR A 339 -16.40 -21.27 0.27
N THR A 340 -15.54 -20.85 -0.68
CA THR A 340 -15.95 -20.09 -1.87
C THR A 340 -16.92 -20.90 -2.74
N GLU A 341 -16.62 -22.18 -2.97
CA GLU A 341 -17.53 -23.09 -3.70
C GLU A 341 -18.87 -23.28 -2.98
N HIS A 342 -18.83 -23.36 -1.65
CA HIS A 342 -20.05 -23.45 -0.87
C HIS A 342 -20.94 -22.24 -1.10
N VAL A 343 -20.39 -21.03 -0.93
CA VAL A 343 -21.12 -19.78 -1.11
C VAL A 343 -21.69 -19.69 -2.53
N LEU A 344 -20.93 -20.08 -3.56
CA LEU A 344 -21.40 -20.11 -4.94
C LEU A 344 -22.55 -21.10 -5.17
N LYS A 345 -22.46 -22.31 -4.60
CA LYS A 345 -23.53 -23.34 -4.68
C LYS A 345 -24.83 -22.83 -4.06
N VAL A 346 -24.74 -22.26 -2.85
CA VAL A 346 -25.90 -21.71 -2.13
C VAL A 346 -26.48 -20.52 -2.89
N SER A 347 -25.63 -19.61 -3.38
CA SER A 347 -26.06 -18.45 -4.18
C SER A 347 -26.78 -18.86 -5.46
N GLY A 348 -26.31 -19.92 -6.13
CA GLY A 348 -26.99 -20.49 -7.30
C GLY A 348 -28.36 -21.10 -6.97
N ALA A 349 -28.51 -21.74 -5.81
CA ALA A 349 -29.80 -22.23 -5.33
C ALA A 349 -30.77 -21.08 -4.98
N ILE A 350 -30.27 -20.00 -4.37
CA ILE A 350 -31.05 -18.78 -4.09
C ILE A 350 -31.53 -18.14 -5.41
N LYS A 351 -30.67 -18.03 -6.44
CA LYS A 351 -31.06 -17.53 -7.77
C LYS A 351 -32.21 -18.33 -8.38
N LYS A 352 -32.19 -19.67 -8.25
CA LYS A 352 -33.29 -20.54 -8.69
C LYS A 352 -34.56 -20.33 -7.88
N LEU A 353 -34.44 -20.17 -6.56
CA LEU A 353 -35.55 -19.96 -5.64
C LEU A 353 -36.37 -18.71 -6.00
N ILE A 354 -35.70 -17.60 -6.37
CA ILE A 354 -36.36 -16.35 -6.80
C ILE A 354 -37.20 -16.54 -8.08
N THR A 355 -36.86 -17.51 -8.93
CA THR A 355 -37.53 -17.75 -10.21
C THR A 355 -38.65 -18.79 -10.16
N LEU A 356 -38.81 -19.51 -9.04
CA LEU A 356 -39.72 -20.64 -8.92
C LEU A 356 -41.04 -20.29 -8.18
N PRO A 357 -42.17 -20.93 -8.53
CA PRO A 357 -43.43 -20.86 -7.77
C PRO A 357 -43.30 -21.25 -6.29
N GLU A 358 -44.11 -20.66 -5.40
CA GLU A 358 -43.99 -20.83 -3.92
C GLU A 358 -44.13 -22.28 -3.43
N ASP A 359 -44.85 -23.12 -4.17
CA ASP A 359 -45.05 -24.55 -3.92
C ASP A 359 -43.81 -25.40 -4.19
N GLU A 360 -42.90 -24.94 -5.06
CA GLU A 360 -41.64 -25.62 -5.38
C GLU A 360 -40.45 -25.12 -4.54
N GLN A 361 -40.58 -23.96 -3.88
CA GLN A 361 -39.51 -23.36 -3.07
C GLN A 361 -39.19 -24.15 -1.78
N GLN A 362 -40.11 -24.99 -1.33
CA GLN A 362 -40.02 -25.70 -0.05
C GLN A 362 -38.85 -26.70 -0.02
N ASN A 363 -38.66 -27.44 -1.12
CA ASN A 363 -37.57 -28.42 -1.25
C ASN A 363 -36.18 -27.76 -1.34
N ILE A 364 -36.09 -26.59 -1.99
CA ILE A 364 -34.83 -25.84 -2.12
C ILE A 364 -34.47 -25.19 -0.78
N THR A 365 -35.46 -24.66 -0.06
CA THR A 365 -35.22 -24.03 1.25
C THR A 365 -34.71 -25.04 2.28
N ALA A 366 -35.31 -26.23 2.34
CA ALA A 366 -34.83 -27.31 3.20
C ALA A 366 -33.37 -27.71 2.87
N ALA A 367 -33.05 -27.85 1.58
CA ALA A 367 -31.69 -28.13 1.15
C ALA A 367 -30.70 -27.00 1.52
N LEU A 368 -31.13 -25.73 1.46
CA LEU A 368 -30.31 -24.58 1.86
C LEU A 368 -30.04 -24.59 3.38
N SER A 369 -31.04 -24.89 4.20
CA SER A 369 -30.86 -25.05 5.64
C SER A 369 -29.89 -26.16 5.99
N GLU A 370 -30.01 -27.33 5.37
CA GLU A 370 -29.08 -28.44 5.60
C GLU A 370 -27.63 -28.08 5.23
N ASN A 371 -27.44 -27.40 4.09
CA ASN A 371 -26.12 -26.92 3.69
C ASN A 371 -25.56 -25.89 4.69
N LEU A 372 -26.38 -24.95 5.17
CA LEU A 372 -25.97 -23.95 6.17
C LEU A 372 -25.58 -24.60 7.50
N ILE A 373 -26.38 -25.54 7.99
CA ILE A 373 -26.11 -26.32 9.21
C ILE A 373 -24.77 -27.05 9.09
N GLY A 374 -24.53 -27.71 7.96
CA GLY A 374 -23.27 -28.41 7.69
C GLY A 374 -22.06 -27.46 7.61
N THR A 375 -22.19 -26.33 6.92
CA THR A 375 -21.10 -25.34 6.76
C THR A 375 -20.63 -24.77 8.07
N LEU A 376 -21.59 -24.42 8.92
CA LEU A 376 -21.33 -23.72 10.17
C LEU A 376 -21.19 -24.69 11.36
N ASN A 377 -21.22 -26.01 11.10
CA ASN A 377 -21.18 -27.08 12.09
C ASN A 377 -22.20 -26.85 13.22
N LEU A 378 -23.45 -26.53 12.86
CA LEU A 378 -24.52 -26.31 13.81
C LEU A 378 -25.11 -27.65 14.26
N THR A 379 -25.46 -27.75 15.54
CA THR A 379 -26.22 -28.88 16.08
C THR A 379 -27.62 -28.40 16.42
N LEU A 380 -28.59 -28.74 15.58
CA LEU A 380 -29.99 -28.33 15.72
C LEU A 380 -30.91 -29.56 15.79
N GLY A 381 -31.85 -29.55 16.73
CA GLY A 381 -32.95 -30.52 16.79
C GLY A 381 -33.99 -30.28 15.69
N GLU A 382 -34.95 -31.20 15.52
CA GLU A 382 -35.94 -31.12 14.44
C GLU A 382 -36.79 -29.84 14.50
N ASP A 383 -37.21 -29.42 15.68
CA ASP A 383 -38.01 -28.20 15.84
C ASP A 383 -37.21 -26.94 15.49
N GLN A 384 -35.92 -26.91 15.85
CA GLN A 384 -35.02 -25.81 15.49
C GLN A 384 -34.77 -25.74 13.98
N LYS A 385 -34.67 -26.90 13.30
CA LYS A 385 -34.53 -26.97 11.84
C LYS A 385 -35.76 -26.40 11.13
N LYS A 386 -36.96 -26.78 11.56
CA LYS A 386 -38.21 -26.24 11.00
C LYS A 386 -38.32 -24.72 11.16
N ILE A 387 -37.89 -24.18 12.30
CA ILE A 387 -37.84 -22.72 12.53
C ILE A 387 -36.83 -22.07 11.57
N LEU A 388 -35.66 -22.68 11.38
CA LEU A 388 -34.64 -22.18 10.45
C LEU A 388 -35.13 -22.20 8.99
N ASP A 389 -35.81 -23.27 8.55
CA ASP A 389 -36.38 -23.38 7.20
C ASP A 389 -37.37 -22.24 6.92
N ASN A 390 -38.31 -22.00 7.84
CA ASN A 390 -39.28 -20.92 7.71
C ASN A 390 -38.60 -19.55 7.72
N LEU A 391 -37.60 -19.36 8.59
CA LEU A 391 -36.85 -18.12 8.69
C LEU A 391 -36.08 -17.80 7.40
N LEU A 392 -35.45 -18.81 6.78
CA LEU A 392 -34.78 -18.65 5.49
C LEU A 392 -35.78 -18.36 4.38
N LYS A 393 -36.93 -19.05 4.35
CA LYS A 393 -38.00 -18.77 3.39
C LYS A 393 -38.45 -17.32 3.47
N ASP A 394 -38.74 -16.83 4.68
CA ASP A 394 -39.19 -15.46 4.90
C ASP A 394 -38.10 -14.43 4.58
N ARG A 395 -36.82 -14.74 4.86
CA ARG A 395 -35.71 -13.87 4.49
C ARG A 395 -35.54 -13.74 2.98
N PHE A 396 -35.56 -14.86 2.26
CA PHE A 396 -35.39 -14.88 0.81
C PHE A 396 -36.58 -14.25 0.07
N ALA A 397 -37.78 -14.34 0.66
CA ALA A 397 -38.96 -13.60 0.23
C ALA A 397 -38.97 -12.12 0.67
N ASN A 398 -37.90 -11.64 1.33
CA ASN A 398 -37.73 -10.29 1.86
C ASN A 398 -38.85 -9.84 2.83
N ARG A 399 -39.45 -10.79 3.56
CA ARG A 399 -40.50 -10.54 4.57
C ARG A 399 -39.92 -10.18 5.94
N VAL A 400 -38.67 -10.54 6.19
CA VAL A 400 -37.97 -10.35 7.48
C VAL A 400 -36.58 -9.76 7.22
N GLY A 401 -36.21 -8.75 8.00
CA GLY A 401 -34.92 -8.07 7.89
C GLY A 401 -33.76 -8.76 8.66
N PRO A 402 -32.49 -8.39 8.38
CA PRO A 402 -31.31 -9.01 9.01
C PRO A 402 -31.29 -8.86 10.55
N ASN A 403 -31.78 -7.72 11.08
CA ASN A 403 -31.87 -7.48 12.52
C ASN A 403 -32.93 -8.36 13.20
N GLU A 404 -34.01 -8.69 12.49
CA GLU A 404 -35.08 -9.54 13.00
C GLU A 404 -34.68 -11.01 12.97
N ILE A 405 -33.99 -11.45 11.92
CA ILE A 405 -33.40 -12.79 11.82
C ILE A 405 -32.46 -13.06 12.98
N LYS A 406 -31.56 -12.11 13.27
CA LYS A 406 -30.65 -12.24 14.40
C LYS A 406 -31.39 -12.41 15.73
N LYS A 407 -32.50 -11.66 15.93
CA LYS A 407 -33.33 -11.79 17.14
C LYS A 407 -33.98 -13.17 17.22
N ILE A 408 -34.47 -13.72 16.11
CA ILE A 408 -35.10 -15.06 16.07
C ILE A 408 -34.05 -16.17 16.27
N LEU A 409 -32.85 -16.01 15.72
CA LEU A 409 -31.74 -16.94 15.91
C LEU A 409 -31.28 -17.01 17.38
N ASP A 410 -31.20 -15.85 18.06
CA ASP A 410 -30.74 -15.73 19.46
C ASP A 410 -31.84 -16.04 20.49
N ALA A 411 -33.11 -15.82 20.14
CA ALA A 411 -34.23 -16.06 21.05
C ALA A 411 -34.37 -17.55 21.41
N PRO A 412 -34.71 -17.89 22.66
CA PRO A 412 -34.90 -19.28 23.08
C PRO A 412 -36.12 -19.92 22.40
N LEU A 413 -36.10 -21.25 22.31
CA LEU A 413 -37.20 -22.07 21.76
C LEU A 413 -38.57 -21.76 22.39
N SER A 414 -38.60 -21.48 23.70
CA SER A 414 -39.82 -21.11 24.44
C SER A 414 -40.46 -19.79 23.98
N LYS A 415 -39.72 -18.96 23.23
CA LYS A 415 -40.20 -17.70 22.66
C LYS A 415 -40.28 -17.75 21.12
N GLY A 416 -40.26 -18.95 20.53
CA GLY A 416 -40.35 -19.14 19.08
C GLY A 416 -39.04 -18.90 18.33
N GLY A 417 -37.89 -18.85 19.02
CA GLY A 417 -36.57 -18.72 18.40
C GLY A 417 -35.79 -20.04 18.31
N ILE A 418 -34.57 -19.97 17.79
CA ILE A 418 -33.71 -21.16 17.60
C ILE A 418 -32.82 -21.41 18.82
N GLY A 419 -32.52 -20.40 19.63
CA GLY A 419 -31.72 -20.52 20.85
C GLY A 419 -30.21 -20.66 20.60
N LEU A 420 -29.71 -20.11 19.49
CA LEU A 420 -28.28 -20.06 19.22
C LEU A 420 -27.61 -19.06 20.17
N ARG A 421 -26.35 -19.34 20.55
CA ARG A 421 -25.53 -18.33 21.23
C ARG A 421 -25.40 -17.10 20.35
N ARG A 422 -25.46 -15.91 20.94
CA ARG A 422 -25.36 -14.60 20.26
C ARG A 422 -24.26 -14.50 19.18
N GLN A 423 -23.06 -15.05 19.42
CA GLN A 423 -21.97 -15.07 18.43
C GLN A 423 -22.25 -16.03 17.26
N THR A 424 -22.87 -17.18 17.52
CA THR A 424 -23.29 -18.14 16.49
C THR A 424 -24.44 -17.57 15.67
N ALA A 425 -25.43 -16.93 16.31
CA ALA A 425 -26.52 -16.24 15.63
C ALA A 425 -26.00 -15.14 14.68
N GLN A 426 -25.00 -14.36 15.11
CA GLN A 426 -24.34 -13.37 14.28
C GLN A 426 -23.67 -14.00 13.05
N ARG A 427 -22.89 -15.07 13.23
CA ARG A 427 -22.20 -15.78 12.13
C ARG A 427 -23.18 -16.38 11.12
N VAL A 428 -24.30 -16.92 11.60
CA VAL A 428 -25.37 -17.46 10.74
C VAL A 428 -26.00 -16.34 9.90
N MET A 429 -26.31 -15.20 10.52
CA MET A 429 -26.86 -14.05 9.81
C MET A 429 -25.88 -13.50 8.77
N GLU A 430 -24.61 -13.29 9.13
CA GLU A 430 -23.57 -12.82 8.20
C GLU A 430 -23.40 -13.75 6.99
N TYR A 431 -23.46 -15.07 7.23
CA TYR A 431 -23.41 -16.07 6.17
C TYR A 431 -24.62 -15.96 5.22
N ILE A 432 -25.83 -15.82 5.77
CA ILE A 432 -27.05 -15.64 4.97
C ILE A 432 -26.94 -14.39 4.10
N GLU A 433 -26.56 -13.25 4.68
CA GLU A 433 -26.43 -11.98 3.93
C GLU A 433 -25.34 -12.04 2.85
N LEU A 434 -24.19 -12.67 3.14
CA LEU A 434 -23.14 -12.89 2.16
C LEU A 434 -23.65 -13.71 0.95
N THR A 435 -24.40 -14.77 1.20
CA THR A 435 -24.95 -15.61 0.11
C THR A 435 -26.00 -14.88 -0.72
N ILE A 436 -26.80 -14.00 -0.10
CA ILE A 436 -27.75 -13.15 -0.82
C ILE A 436 -27.01 -12.11 -1.67
N LEU A 437 -25.95 -11.49 -1.13
CA LEU A 437 -25.11 -10.53 -1.84
C LEU A 437 -24.48 -11.17 -3.09
N VAL A 438 -23.89 -12.36 -2.95
CA VAL A 438 -23.29 -13.10 -4.07
C VAL A 438 -24.35 -13.62 -5.06
N ALA A 439 -25.59 -13.85 -4.59
CA ALA A 439 -26.72 -14.21 -5.45
C ALA A 439 -27.32 -13.03 -6.23
N SER A 440 -27.02 -11.78 -5.86
CA SER A 440 -27.54 -10.60 -6.56
C SER A 440 -27.01 -10.52 -8.01
N LYS A 441 -27.73 -9.80 -8.88
CA LYS A 441 -27.24 -9.53 -10.23
C LYS A 441 -26.02 -8.60 -10.13
N THR A 442 -24.89 -9.02 -10.68
CA THR A 442 -23.83 -8.12 -11.16
C THR A 442 -24.37 -7.23 -12.27
#